data_AF-A0A084SMP9-F1
#
_entry.id   AF-A0A084SMP9-F1
#
_cell.length_a   1.000
_cell.length_b   1.000
_cell.length_c   1.000
_cell.angle_alpha   90.00
_cell.angle_beta   90.00
_cell.angle_gamma   90.00
#
_symmetry.space_group_name_H-M   'P 1'
#
loop_
_entity.id
_entity.type
_entity.pdbx_description
1 polymer ?
#
loop_
_entity_poly.entity_id
_entity_poly.type
_entity_poly.pdbx_seq_one_letter_code
_entity_poly.pdbx_strand_id
1 'polypeptide(L)'
;MPTRLRLYQVDAFSSQVFGGNPAAVCPLDAWLPDEVLQAIAAENNLSETAFVLRDEVRGWQIRWFTPAQEVDLCGHATLAAAYILFTRLAPGLERAQFNSRSGPLVVTQQEGEWMEMDFPSRPPEPCAIPEGLVEALGAAPRETLLSRDLLAVFDTEDEVRALAPDMAKLAQLEYFAVTATARGSEADFVSRFFAPRVGVPEDPVTGSAHCTLVPYWAQKLGKRQLLAHQISHRGGVLQCEDRGERVGISGQAVLYLEGHITL
;
A
#
# COMPACT_ATOMS: atom_id res chain seq x y z
N MET A 1 -25.07 -14.81 23.09
CA MET A 1 -23.80 -14.16 23.50
C MET A 1 -23.41 -13.24 22.36
N PRO A 2 -23.01 -11.99 22.62
CA PRO A 2 -22.56 -11.11 21.54
C PRO A 2 -21.36 -11.75 20.83
N THR A 3 -21.31 -11.61 19.50
CA THR A 3 -20.24 -12.19 18.71
C THR A 3 -18.98 -11.37 18.96
N ARG A 4 -17.89 -12.02 19.40
CA ARG A 4 -16.60 -11.37 19.64
C ARG A 4 -15.64 -11.71 18.49
N LEU A 5 -15.14 -10.69 17.82
CA LEU A 5 -14.16 -10.83 16.74
C LEU A 5 -12.81 -10.28 17.21
N ARG A 6 -11.72 -10.98 16.92
CA ARG A 6 -10.36 -10.44 17.16
C ARG A 6 -10.07 -9.33 16.17
N LEU A 7 -9.45 -8.26 16.67
CA LEU A 7 -8.99 -7.13 15.88
C LEU A 7 -7.50 -6.93 16.16
N TYR A 8 -6.71 -6.86 15.10
CA TYR A 8 -5.31 -6.44 15.15
C TYR A 8 -5.16 -5.16 14.34
N GLN A 9 -4.53 -4.14 14.89
CA GLN A 9 -4.10 -2.97 14.12
C GLN A 9 -2.59 -3.04 13.91
N VAL A 10 -2.17 -3.05 12.65
CA VAL A 10 -0.79 -3.24 12.24
C VAL A 10 -0.36 -2.07 11.37
N ASP A 11 0.80 -1.52 11.68
CA ASP A 11 1.46 -0.52 10.83
C ASP A 11 2.35 -1.27 9.82
N ALA A 12 1.91 -1.34 8.56
CA ALA A 12 2.65 -1.98 7.48
C ALA A 12 3.67 -1.03 6.84
N PHE A 13 4.79 -1.57 6.33
CA PHE A 13 5.94 -0.82 5.81
C PHE A 13 6.65 0.06 6.86
N SER A 14 6.63 -0.40 8.11
CA SER A 14 7.33 0.23 9.22
C SER A 14 7.87 -0.82 10.19
N SER A 15 9.01 -0.52 10.81
CA SER A 15 9.57 -1.27 11.95
C SER A 15 9.21 -0.66 13.30
N GLN A 16 8.53 0.49 13.32
CA GLN A 16 8.10 1.20 14.52
C GLN A 16 6.64 1.64 14.40
N VAL A 17 5.91 1.60 15.52
CA VAL A 17 4.53 2.08 15.57
C VAL A 17 4.46 3.56 15.21
N PHE A 18 3.31 4.00 14.71
CA PHE A 18 3.05 5.37 14.23
C PHE A 18 3.71 5.74 12.89
N GLY A 19 4.52 4.85 12.31
CA GLY A 19 4.99 4.95 10.93
C GLY A 19 4.15 4.09 9.97
N GLY A 20 4.50 4.07 8.69
CA GLY A 20 3.91 3.16 7.71
C GLY A 20 2.43 3.43 7.43
N ASN A 21 1.76 2.42 6.87
CA ASN A 21 0.34 2.47 6.53
C ASN A 21 -0.47 1.56 7.49
N PRO A 22 -1.34 2.12 8.35
CA PRO A 22 -2.10 1.34 9.31
C PRO A 22 -3.23 0.55 8.64
N ALA A 23 -3.34 -0.73 8.98
CA ALA A 23 -4.48 -1.57 8.59
C ALA A 23 -5.04 -2.32 9.81
N ALA A 24 -6.36 -2.45 9.83
CA ALA A 24 -7.03 -3.40 10.71
C ALA A 24 -7.02 -4.79 10.06
N VAL A 25 -6.81 -5.83 10.85
CA VAL A 25 -6.88 -7.24 10.42
C VAL A 25 -7.82 -7.97 11.36
N CYS A 26 -8.89 -8.53 10.81
CA CYS A 26 -9.96 -9.23 11.50
C CYS A 26 -10.01 -10.69 11.05
N PRO A 27 -9.40 -11.62 11.80
CA PRO A 27 -9.55 -13.05 11.54
C PRO A 27 -10.97 -13.50 11.87
N LEU A 28 -11.60 -14.24 10.95
CA LEU A 28 -12.97 -14.73 11.05
C LEU A 28 -12.99 -16.24 11.11
N ASP A 29 -14.02 -16.79 11.78
CA ASP A 29 -14.34 -18.22 11.76
C ASP A 29 -15.28 -18.59 10.61
N ALA A 30 -16.07 -17.62 10.14
CA ALA A 30 -16.94 -17.70 8.96
C ALA A 30 -17.13 -16.30 8.38
N TRP A 31 -17.45 -16.21 7.09
CA TRP A 31 -17.80 -14.93 6.47
C TRP A 31 -19.05 -14.34 7.13
N LEU A 32 -18.95 -13.07 7.51
CA LEU A 32 -20.08 -12.26 7.96
C LEU A 32 -20.80 -11.66 6.74
N PRO A 33 -22.04 -11.20 6.91
CA PRO A 33 -22.72 -10.42 5.87
C PRO A 33 -21.89 -9.21 5.44
N ASP A 34 -21.94 -8.87 4.15
CA ASP A 34 -21.13 -7.80 3.56
C ASP A 34 -21.38 -6.44 4.24
N GLU A 35 -22.64 -6.17 4.62
CA GLU A 35 -23.01 -4.97 5.35
C GLU A 35 -22.35 -4.87 6.74
N VAL A 36 -22.08 -6.01 7.39
CA VAL A 36 -21.39 -6.05 8.69
C VAL A 36 -19.90 -5.82 8.51
N LEU A 37 -19.30 -6.45 7.49
CA LEU A 37 -17.89 -6.24 7.15
C LEU A 37 -17.62 -4.76 6.81
N GLN A 38 -18.50 -4.17 5.99
CA GLN A 38 -18.43 -2.76 5.64
C GLN A 38 -18.61 -1.85 6.86
N ALA A 39 -19.57 -2.16 7.75
CA ALA A 39 -19.80 -1.38 8.97
C ALA A 39 -18.58 -1.41 9.90
N ILE A 40 -17.94 -2.58 10.08
CA ILE A 40 -16.70 -2.70 10.85
C ILE A 40 -15.58 -1.84 10.24
N ALA A 41 -15.41 -1.90 8.92
CA ALA A 41 -14.38 -1.12 8.23
C ALA A 41 -14.60 0.38 8.38
N ALA A 42 -15.86 0.83 8.29
CA ALA A 42 -16.25 2.22 8.52
C ALA A 42 -16.00 2.66 9.97
N GLU A 43 -16.35 1.81 10.95
CA GLU A 43 -16.16 2.11 12.38
C GLU A 43 -14.67 2.18 12.77
N ASN A 44 -13.84 1.29 12.22
CA ASN A 44 -12.39 1.32 12.44
C ASN A 44 -11.74 2.59 11.87
N ASN A 45 -12.29 3.14 10.79
CA ASN A 45 -11.85 4.38 10.14
C ASN A 45 -10.33 4.45 9.87
N LEU A 46 -9.75 3.32 9.48
CA LEU A 46 -8.38 3.23 8.93
C LEU A 46 -8.42 3.21 7.41
N SER A 47 -7.26 3.27 6.75
CA SER A 47 -7.15 3.15 5.29
C SER A 47 -7.93 1.92 4.80
N GLU A 48 -7.64 0.75 5.40
CA GLU A 48 -8.34 -0.49 5.11
C GLU A 48 -8.49 -1.39 6.35
N THR A 49 -9.58 -2.16 6.35
CA THR A 49 -9.75 -3.35 7.19
C THR A 49 -9.68 -4.60 6.32
N ALA A 50 -8.73 -5.49 6.62
CA ALA A 50 -8.60 -6.81 6.03
C ALA A 50 -9.35 -7.85 6.86
N PHE A 51 -10.22 -8.64 6.22
CA PHE A 51 -10.86 -9.79 6.83
C PHE A 51 -10.23 -11.06 6.30
N VAL A 52 -9.79 -11.93 7.22
CA VAL A 52 -9.05 -13.15 6.88
C VAL A 52 -9.80 -14.36 7.40
N LEU A 53 -10.00 -15.37 6.54
CA LEU A 53 -10.69 -16.61 6.91
C LEU A 53 -9.80 -17.81 6.53
N ARG A 54 -9.67 -18.80 7.41
CA ARG A 54 -9.07 -20.09 7.05
C ARG A 54 -10.15 -21.03 6.53
N ASP A 55 -10.14 -21.29 5.23
CA ASP A 55 -10.94 -22.36 4.63
C ASP A 55 -10.12 -23.67 4.62
N GLU A 56 -10.74 -24.80 4.98
CA GLU A 56 -10.06 -26.10 5.04
C GLU A 56 -9.60 -26.60 3.66
N VAL A 57 -10.34 -26.29 2.61
CA VAL A 57 -10.11 -26.78 1.24
C VAL A 57 -9.36 -25.75 0.41
N ARG A 58 -9.79 -24.49 0.49
CA ARG A 58 -9.27 -23.38 -0.32
C ARG A 58 -8.08 -22.68 0.35
N GLY A 59 -7.79 -22.97 1.61
CA GLY A 59 -6.74 -22.28 2.36
C GLY A 59 -7.15 -20.88 2.80
N TRP A 60 -6.18 -19.99 3.00
CA TRP A 60 -6.46 -18.62 3.48
C TRP A 60 -7.22 -17.82 2.42
N GLN A 61 -8.31 -17.20 2.84
CA GLN A 61 -9.09 -16.24 2.06
C GLN A 61 -8.89 -14.85 2.65
N ILE A 62 -8.97 -13.81 1.81
CA ILE A 62 -8.87 -12.42 2.24
C ILE A 62 -9.83 -11.52 1.48
N ARG A 63 -10.38 -10.52 2.17
CA ARG A 63 -11.16 -9.41 1.61
C ARG A 63 -10.70 -8.11 2.26
N TRP A 64 -10.79 -7.00 1.55
CA TRP A 64 -10.40 -5.68 2.05
C TRP A 64 -11.52 -4.68 1.86
N PHE A 65 -11.71 -3.85 2.87
CA PHE A 65 -12.72 -2.81 2.87
C PHE A 65 -12.08 -1.51 3.30
N THR A 66 -12.29 -0.47 2.50
CA THR A 66 -12.14 0.91 2.97
C THR A 66 -13.35 1.27 3.83
N PRO A 67 -13.38 2.44 4.49
CA PRO A 67 -14.58 2.91 5.18
C PRO A 67 -15.83 3.02 4.29
N ALA A 68 -15.66 3.10 2.97
CA ALA A 68 -16.76 3.35 2.02
C ALA A 68 -17.16 2.14 1.16
N GLN A 69 -16.24 1.22 0.87
CA GLN A 69 -16.50 0.10 -0.04
C GLN A 69 -15.50 -1.07 0.10
N GLU A 70 -15.88 -2.24 -0.41
CA GLU A 70 -14.93 -3.33 -0.70
C GLU A 70 -13.98 -2.92 -1.84
N VAL A 71 -12.71 -3.32 -1.74
CA VAL A 71 -11.70 -3.14 -2.80
C VAL A 71 -11.13 -4.49 -3.23
N ASP A 72 -10.82 -4.61 -4.52
CA ASP A 72 -10.41 -5.89 -5.11
C ASP A 72 -8.97 -6.30 -4.75
N LEU A 73 -8.11 -5.36 -4.32
CA LEU A 73 -6.71 -5.59 -3.98
C LEU A 73 -6.17 -4.45 -3.11
N CYS A 74 -5.52 -4.78 -1.99
CA CYS A 74 -4.79 -3.80 -1.17
C CYS A 74 -3.44 -4.37 -0.69
N GLY A 75 -2.34 -3.72 -1.05
CA GLY A 75 -0.99 -4.20 -0.74
C GLY A 75 -0.63 -4.15 0.75
N HIS A 76 -0.73 -2.98 1.39
CA HIS A 76 -0.31 -2.82 2.78
C HIS A 76 -1.17 -3.66 3.74
N ALA A 77 -2.48 -3.74 3.52
CA ALA A 77 -3.37 -4.56 4.32
C ALA A 77 -3.16 -6.08 4.10
N THR A 78 -2.69 -6.50 2.91
CA THR A 78 -2.23 -7.88 2.67
C THR A 78 -0.95 -8.18 3.45
N LEU A 79 0.01 -7.26 3.47
CA LEU A 79 1.24 -7.39 4.25
C LEU A 79 0.95 -7.42 5.75
N ALA A 80 0.03 -6.58 6.23
CA ALA A 80 -0.47 -6.62 7.61
C ALA A 80 -1.15 -7.96 7.95
N ALA A 81 -2.00 -8.49 7.08
CA ALA A 81 -2.62 -9.79 7.26
C ALA A 81 -1.60 -10.93 7.32
N ALA A 82 -0.59 -10.90 6.45
CA ALA A 82 0.51 -11.87 6.46
C ALA A 82 1.32 -11.80 7.75
N TYR A 83 1.64 -10.60 8.23
CA TYR A 83 2.29 -10.39 9.52
C TYR A 83 1.51 -11.05 10.67
N ILE A 84 0.18 -10.89 10.71
CA ILE A 84 -0.66 -11.53 11.73
C ILE A 84 -0.69 -13.05 11.57
N LEU A 85 -0.68 -13.58 10.33
CA LEU A 85 -0.52 -15.01 10.12
C LEU A 85 0.80 -15.52 10.69
N PHE A 86 1.92 -14.89 10.32
CA PHE A 86 3.26 -15.34 10.72
C PHE A 86 3.51 -15.23 12.22
N THR A 87 2.91 -14.23 12.89
CA THR A 87 3.26 -13.89 14.27
C THR A 87 2.20 -14.27 15.31
N ARG A 88 0.94 -14.55 14.91
CA ARG A 88 -0.16 -14.85 15.84
C ARG A 88 -0.94 -16.10 15.48
N LEU A 89 -1.36 -16.24 14.22
CA LEU A 89 -2.34 -17.27 13.85
C LEU A 89 -1.73 -18.59 13.37
N ALA A 90 -0.57 -18.53 12.73
CA ALA A 90 0.17 -19.69 12.25
C ALA A 90 1.70 -19.49 12.38
N PRO A 91 2.23 -19.41 13.63
CA PRO A 91 3.67 -19.32 13.85
C PRO A 91 4.42 -20.45 13.16
N GLY A 92 5.52 -20.11 12.47
CA GLY A 92 6.31 -21.05 11.65
C GLY A 92 5.86 -21.15 10.18
N LEU A 93 4.78 -20.49 9.78
CA LEU A 93 4.42 -20.34 8.37
C LEU A 93 5.40 -19.38 7.69
N GLU A 94 6.17 -19.83 6.69
CA GLU A 94 7.11 -18.97 5.96
C GLU A 94 6.48 -18.27 4.75
N ARG A 95 5.38 -18.82 4.22
CA ARG A 95 4.70 -18.34 3.02
C ARG A 95 3.19 -18.29 3.24
N ALA A 96 2.62 -17.10 3.21
CA ALA A 96 1.18 -16.87 3.27
C ALA A 96 0.63 -16.72 1.85
N GLN A 97 -0.21 -17.67 1.43
CA GLN A 97 -0.95 -17.58 0.18
C GLN A 97 -2.42 -17.29 0.47
N PHE A 98 -2.89 -16.12 0.06
CA PHE A 98 -4.28 -15.70 0.18
C PHE A 98 -5.00 -15.86 -1.15
N ASN A 99 -6.24 -16.31 -1.12
CA ASN A 99 -7.14 -16.23 -2.26
C ASN A 99 -8.03 -15.00 -2.10
N SER A 100 -8.06 -14.17 -3.15
CA SER A 100 -8.84 -12.93 -3.19
C SER A 100 -9.68 -12.87 -4.47
N ARG A 101 -10.56 -11.86 -4.58
CA ARG A 101 -11.33 -11.59 -5.82
C ARG A 101 -10.43 -11.30 -7.01
N SER A 102 -9.24 -10.73 -6.78
CA SER A 102 -8.21 -10.48 -7.80
C SER A 102 -7.31 -11.68 -8.09
N GLY A 103 -7.60 -12.86 -7.52
CA GLY A 103 -6.77 -14.05 -7.64
C GLY A 103 -5.81 -14.26 -6.45
N PRO A 104 -4.86 -15.19 -6.58
CA PRO A 104 -3.96 -15.54 -5.49
C PRO A 104 -2.92 -14.44 -5.23
N LEU A 105 -2.69 -14.14 -3.96
CA LEU A 105 -1.63 -13.24 -3.48
C LEU A 105 -0.71 -14.01 -2.56
N VAL A 106 0.59 -13.78 -2.69
CA VAL A 106 1.61 -14.48 -1.92
C VAL A 106 2.45 -13.46 -1.18
N VAL A 107 2.61 -13.68 0.12
CA VAL A 107 3.58 -12.98 0.96
C VAL A 107 4.56 -14.01 1.51
N THR A 108 5.85 -13.74 1.38
CA THR A 108 6.90 -14.66 1.84
C THR A 108 7.76 -13.95 2.87
N GLN A 109 8.04 -14.60 4.01
CA GLN A 109 9.02 -14.12 4.97
C GLN A 109 10.41 -14.09 4.33
N GLN A 110 11.16 -13.04 4.64
CA GLN A 110 12.54 -12.85 4.24
C GLN A 110 13.40 -12.71 5.50
N GLU A 111 14.72 -12.64 5.32
CA GLU A 111 15.64 -12.34 6.43
C GLU A 111 15.32 -10.98 7.07
N GLY A 112 15.53 -10.84 8.38
CA GLY A 112 15.45 -9.55 9.07
C GLY A 112 14.05 -8.94 9.24
N GLU A 113 13.02 -9.77 9.46
CA GLU A 113 11.61 -9.35 9.64
C GLU A 113 10.96 -8.70 8.41
N TRP A 114 11.59 -8.81 7.24
CA TRP A 114 11.02 -8.36 5.98
C TRP A 114 10.02 -9.38 5.43
N MET A 115 8.98 -8.89 4.77
CA MET A 115 8.00 -9.74 4.08
C MET A 115 7.83 -9.23 2.65
N GLU A 116 8.04 -10.12 1.68
CA GLU A 116 7.99 -9.80 0.26
C GLU A 116 6.63 -10.13 -0.34
N MET A 117 6.10 -9.20 -1.13
CA MET A 117 4.97 -9.38 -2.05
C MET A 117 5.45 -9.32 -3.50
N ASP A 118 4.80 -10.11 -4.38
CA ASP A 118 5.12 -10.18 -5.80
C ASP A 118 4.01 -9.50 -6.63
N PHE A 119 4.36 -8.43 -7.36
CA PHE A 119 3.42 -7.60 -8.11
C PHE A 119 3.78 -7.53 -9.61
N PRO A 120 2.82 -7.21 -10.50
CA PRO A 120 3.13 -6.99 -11.91
C PRO A 120 3.93 -5.70 -12.09
N SER A 121 4.94 -5.75 -12.95
CA SER A 121 5.65 -4.56 -13.41
C SER A 121 4.77 -3.76 -14.37
N ARG A 122 4.73 -2.44 -14.20
CA ARG A 122 3.95 -1.50 -15.02
C ARG A 122 4.80 -0.28 -15.38
N PRO A 123 5.80 -0.44 -16.26
CA PRO A 123 6.64 0.68 -16.70
C PRO A 123 5.77 1.82 -17.25
N PRO A 124 5.99 3.07 -16.82
CA PRO A 124 5.20 4.19 -17.29
C PRO A 124 5.73 4.74 -18.63
N GLU A 125 4.84 5.33 -19.42
CA GLU A 125 5.19 5.99 -20.68
C GLU A 125 5.18 7.52 -20.54
N PRO A 126 6.09 8.26 -21.19
CA PRO A 126 6.08 9.72 -21.15
C PRO A 126 4.74 10.31 -21.61
N CYS A 127 4.24 11.31 -20.90
CA CYS A 127 3.04 12.06 -21.28
C CYS A 127 3.28 13.57 -21.12
N ALA A 128 2.41 14.37 -21.76
CA ALA A 128 2.42 15.82 -21.55
C ALA A 128 2.04 16.16 -20.09
N ILE A 129 2.57 17.25 -19.56
CA ILE A 129 2.16 17.77 -18.25
C ILE A 129 0.67 18.12 -18.33
N PRO A 130 -0.20 17.45 -17.57
CA PRO A 130 -1.63 17.69 -17.62
C PRO A 130 -1.99 19.11 -17.18
N GLU A 131 -3.01 19.68 -17.80
CA GLU A 131 -3.53 20.99 -17.41
C GLU A 131 -3.97 20.97 -15.94
N GLY A 132 -3.62 22.03 -15.20
CA GLY A 132 -3.93 22.14 -13.77
C GLY A 132 -3.01 21.36 -12.82
N LEU A 133 -2.17 20.43 -13.30
CA LEU A 133 -1.30 19.62 -12.41
C LEU A 133 -0.35 20.50 -11.59
N VAL A 134 0.31 21.47 -12.24
CA VAL A 134 1.29 22.35 -11.60
C VAL A 134 0.65 23.16 -10.48
N GLU A 135 -0.54 23.71 -10.72
CA GLU A 135 -1.29 24.42 -9.69
C GLU A 135 -1.78 23.51 -8.57
N ALA A 136 -2.17 22.28 -8.91
CA ALA A 136 -2.67 21.30 -7.95
C ALA A 136 -1.56 20.76 -7.04
N LEU A 137 -0.34 20.58 -7.54
CA LEU A 137 0.81 20.15 -6.74
C LEU A 137 1.52 21.32 -6.02
N GLY A 138 1.33 22.55 -6.53
CA GLY A 138 2.05 23.74 -6.06
C GLY A 138 3.49 23.85 -6.59
N ALA A 139 3.91 22.95 -7.48
CA ALA A 139 5.22 22.93 -8.11
C ALA A 139 5.15 22.26 -9.48
N ALA A 140 6.05 22.63 -10.38
CA ALA A 140 6.14 22.03 -11.71
C ALA A 140 7.03 20.79 -11.67
N PRO A 141 6.54 19.61 -12.09
CA PRO A 141 7.41 18.45 -12.27
C PRO A 141 8.32 18.65 -13.48
N ARG A 142 9.52 18.05 -13.42
CA ARG A 142 10.47 18.00 -14.53
C ARG A 142 9.95 17.17 -15.69
N GLU A 143 9.36 16.02 -15.41
CA GLU A 143 8.71 15.16 -16.40
C GLU A 143 7.46 14.50 -15.81
N THR A 144 6.52 14.18 -16.69
CA THR A 144 5.31 13.42 -16.35
C THR A 144 5.28 12.15 -17.17
N LEU A 145 4.92 11.05 -16.53
CA LEU A 145 4.71 9.76 -17.16
C LEU A 145 3.37 9.17 -16.70
N LEU A 146 2.81 8.25 -17.47
CA LEU A 146 1.53 7.64 -17.18
C LEU A 146 1.62 6.12 -17.24
N SER A 147 1.01 5.46 -16.25
CA SER A 147 0.67 4.04 -16.28
C SER A 147 -0.77 3.89 -15.78
N ARG A 148 -1.00 3.17 -14.67
CA ARG A 148 -2.28 3.25 -13.95
C ARG A 148 -2.49 4.64 -13.34
N ASP A 149 -1.43 5.17 -12.73
CA ASP A 149 -1.44 6.45 -12.02
C ASP A 149 -0.53 7.43 -12.75
N LEU A 150 -0.77 8.73 -12.58
CA LEU A 150 0.11 9.76 -13.11
C LEU A 150 1.37 9.83 -12.26
N LEU A 151 2.54 9.74 -12.88
CA LEU A 151 3.84 9.89 -12.24
C LEU A 151 4.41 11.28 -12.55
N ALA A 152 4.61 12.09 -11.51
CA ALA A 152 5.22 13.41 -11.57
C ALA A 152 6.64 13.34 -10.97
N VAL A 153 7.66 13.54 -11.81
CA VAL A 153 9.06 13.42 -11.41
C VAL A 153 9.63 14.81 -11.12
N PHE A 154 10.27 14.96 -9.97
CA PHE A 154 10.94 16.16 -9.50
C PHE A 154 12.46 15.96 -9.46
N ASP A 155 13.21 17.05 -9.40
CA ASP A 155 14.68 16.97 -9.45
C ASP A 155 15.27 16.54 -8.10
N THR A 156 14.61 16.88 -6.99
CA THR A 156 15.13 16.60 -5.64
C THR A 156 14.08 16.05 -4.68
N GLU A 157 14.53 15.31 -3.68
CA GLU A 157 13.70 14.86 -2.57
C GLU A 157 13.06 16.04 -1.82
N ASP A 158 13.77 17.16 -1.66
CA ASP A 158 13.25 18.34 -0.98
C ASP A 158 12.07 18.98 -1.73
N GLU A 159 12.07 18.97 -3.07
CA GLU A 159 10.92 19.41 -3.86
C GLU A 159 9.69 18.54 -3.57
N VAL A 160 9.83 17.21 -3.55
CA VAL A 160 8.74 16.28 -3.24
C VAL A 160 8.23 16.47 -1.82
N ARG A 161 9.15 16.66 -0.87
CA ARG A 161 8.82 16.91 0.55
C ARG A 161 8.07 18.23 0.73
N ALA A 162 8.45 19.27 -0.01
CA ALA A 162 7.87 20.60 0.08
C ALA A 162 6.52 20.74 -0.66
N LEU A 163 6.10 19.75 -1.46
CA LEU A 163 4.80 19.80 -2.12
C LEU A 163 3.67 20.04 -1.10
N ALA A 164 2.80 20.98 -1.44
CA ALA A 164 1.61 21.32 -0.67
C ALA A 164 0.38 21.17 -1.59
N PRO A 165 -0.07 19.94 -1.88
CA PRO A 165 -1.06 19.74 -2.91
C PRO A 165 -2.43 20.27 -2.51
N ASP A 166 -3.10 20.94 -3.43
CA ASP A 166 -4.51 21.27 -3.35
C ASP A 166 -5.32 20.03 -3.74
N MET A 167 -5.84 19.33 -2.73
CA MET A 167 -6.59 18.09 -2.92
C MET A 167 -7.88 18.29 -3.72
N ALA A 168 -8.50 19.48 -3.66
CA ALA A 168 -9.69 19.78 -4.44
C ALA A 168 -9.36 19.93 -5.93
N LYS A 169 -8.22 20.54 -6.26
CA LYS A 169 -7.72 20.61 -7.65
C LYS A 169 -7.24 19.24 -8.15
N LEU A 170 -6.51 18.48 -7.34
CA LEU A 170 -6.08 17.13 -7.70
C LEU A 170 -7.28 16.21 -7.98
N ALA A 171 -8.38 16.35 -7.21
CA ALA A 171 -9.60 15.58 -7.44
C ALA A 171 -10.28 15.87 -8.79
N GLN A 172 -9.98 17.01 -9.42
CA GLN A 172 -10.53 17.37 -10.74
C GLN A 172 -9.75 16.76 -11.90
N LEU A 173 -8.51 16.31 -11.67
CA LEU A 173 -7.71 15.64 -12.71
C LEU A 173 -8.34 14.28 -13.08
N GLU A 174 -8.20 13.83 -14.31
CA GLU A 174 -8.83 12.59 -14.79
C GLU A 174 -8.19 11.28 -14.29
N TYR A 175 -7.04 11.37 -13.63
CA TYR A 175 -6.24 10.22 -13.20
C TYR A 175 -6.75 9.59 -11.91
N PHE A 176 -6.50 8.28 -11.75
CA PHE A 176 -6.82 7.56 -10.50
C PHE A 176 -6.10 8.18 -9.30
N ALA A 177 -4.81 8.44 -9.47
CA ALA A 177 -3.94 9.05 -8.46
C ALA A 177 -2.78 9.81 -9.13
N VAL A 178 -2.11 10.64 -8.34
CA VAL A 178 -0.86 11.32 -8.70
C VAL A 178 0.22 10.86 -7.73
N THR A 179 1.29 10.29 -8.28
CA THR A 179 2.50 9.91 -7.55
C THR A 179 3.58 10.95 -7.83
N ALA A 180 4.06 11.64 -6.81
CA ALA A 180 5.22 12.51 -6.91
C ALA A 180 6.48 11.72 -6.53
N THR A 181 7.58 11.85 -7.26
CA THR A 181 8.82 11.12 -6.98
C THR A 181 10.07 11.92 -7.33
N ALA A 182 11.18 11.61 -6.67
CA ALA A 182 12.50 12.14 -6.98
C ALA A 182 13.57 11.14 -6.51
N ARG A 183 14.82 11.39 -6.89
CA ARG A 183 15.95 10.62 -6.35
C ARG A 183 16.08 10.90 -4.85
N GLY A 184 16.28 9.85 -4.06
CA GLY A 184 16.42 9.95 -2.62
C GLY A 184 17.83 10.36 -2.20
N SER A 185 17.91 10.99 -1.03
CA SER A 185 19.15 11.34 -0.35
C SER A 185 19.71 10.17 0.48
N GLU A 186 18.83 9.46 1.17
CA GLU A 186 19.14 8.28 2.01
C GLU A 186 18.57 6.97 1.44
N ALA A 187 17.80 7.05 0.37
CA ALA A 187 17.23 5.95 -0.39
C ALA A 187 17.55 6.10 -1.88
N ASP A 188 17.33 5.07 -2.69
CA ASP A 188 17.50 5.18 -4.14
C ASP A 188 16.49 6.17 -4.74
N PHE A 189 15.26 6.16 -4.24
CA PHE A 189 14.22 7.13 -4.60
C PHE A 189 13.22 7.36 -3.47
N VAL A 190 12.51 8.48 -3.57
CA VAL A 190 11.40 8.82 -2.68
C VAL A 190 10.09 8.95 -3.44
N SER A 191 8.96 8.83 -2.75
CA SER A 191 7.65 9.13 -3.32
C SER A 191 6.65 9.72 -2.33
N ARG A 192 5.60 10.34 -2.86
CA ARG A 192 4.33 10.64 -2.19
C ARG A 192 3.18 10.27 -3.12
N PHE A 193 2.04 9.88 -2.57
CA PHE A 193 0.92 9.35 -3.34
C PHE A 193 -0.39 10.01 -2.95
N PHE A 194 -1.09 10.58 -3.93
CA PHE A 194 -2.33 11.34 -3.72
C PHE A 194 -3.46 10.75 -4.55
N ALA A 195 -4.57 10.34 -3.93
CA ALA A 195 -5.72 9.76 -4.62
C ALA A 195 -7.05 10.36 -4.11
N PRO A 196 -7.22 11.69 -4.13
CA PRO A 196 -8.38 12.35 -3.52
C PRO A 196 -9.71 11.97 -4.18
N ARG A 197 -9.71 11.53 -5.46
CA ARG A 197 -10.92 11.06 -6.17
C ARG A 197 -11.55 9.82 -5.55
N VAL A 198 -10.77 9.02 -4.84
CA VAL A 198 -11.24 7.82 -4.14
C VAL A 198 -11.24 8.00 -2.63
N GLY A 199 -11.22 9.26 -2.16
CA GLY A 199 -11.34 9.60 -0.74
C GLY A 199 -10.03 9.47 0.06
N VAL A 200 -8.88 9.31 -0.61
CA VAL A 200 -7.57 9.22 0.05
C VAL A 200 -6.74 10.46 -0.32
N PRO A 201 -6.75 11.53 0.50
CA PRO A 201 -6.00 12.75 0.20
C PRO A 201 -4.51 12.47 -0.03
N GLU A 202 -3.89 11.75 0.91
CA GLU A 202 -2.51 11.25 0.79
C GLU A 202 -2.44 9.86 1.44
N ASP A 203 -1.97 8.87 0.69
CA ASP A 203 -1.79 7.51 1.20
C ASP A 203 -0.43 7.39 1.91
N PRO A 204 -0.36 6.86 3.15
CA PRO A 204 0.90 6.80 3.90
C PRO A 204 2.00 6.01 3.18
N VAL A 205 1.68 4.81 2.70
CA VAL A 205 2.59 3.93 1.96
C VAL A 205 1.81 3.09 0.94
N THR A 206 2.18 3.21 -0.34
CA THR A 206 1.42 2.68 -1.46
C THR A 206 2.20 1.61 -2.22
N GLY A 207 2.04 0.34 -1.82
CA GLY A 207 2.70 -0.78 -2.50
C GLY A 207 2.42 -0.83 -4.01
N SER A 208 1.17 -0.59 -4.43
CA SER A 208 0.80 -0.64 -5.84
C SER A 208 1.43 0.46 -6.72
N ALA A 209 1.83 1.61 -6.16
CA ALA A 209 2.55 2.64 -6.90
C ALA A 209 3.96 2.16 -7.31
N HIS A 210 4.52 1.21 -6.55
CA HIS A 210 5.83 0.63 -6.81
C HIS A 210 5.84 -0.31 -8.03
N CYS A 211 4.68 -0.76 -8.52
CA CYS A 211 4.58 -1.38 -9.84
C CYS A 211 5.08 -0.46 -10.96
N THR A 212 5.00 0.86 -10.77
CA THR A 212 5.42 1.88 -11.72
C THR A 212 6.74 2.54 -11.32
N LEU A 213 6.94 2.83 -10.02
CA LEU A 213 8.17 3.47 -9.53
C LEU A 213 9.40 2.57 -9.69
N VAL A 214 9.28 1.28 -9.42
CA VAL A 214 10.40 0.34 -9.47
C VAL A 214 11.00 0.22 -10.87
N PRO A 215 10.24 -0.11 -11.94
CA PRO A 215 10.83 -0.18 -13.27
C PRO A 215 11.36 1.17 -13.76
N TYR A 216 10.70 2.29 -13.40
CA TYR A 216 11.17 3.63 -13.74
C TYR A 216 12.54 3.93 -13.11
N TRP A 217 12.67 3.79 -11.79
CA TRP A 217 13.91 4.10 -11.08
C TRP A 217 15.01 3.06 -11.34
N ALA A 218 14.64 1.79 -11.54
CA ALA A 218 15.59 0.74 -11.93
C ALA A 218 16.30 1.12 -13.23
N GLN A 219 15.53 1.55 -14.23
CA GLN A 219 16.08 2.01 -15.51
C GLN A 219 16.93 3.28 -15.35
N LYS A 220 16.43 4.29 -14.62
CA LYS A 220 17.13 5.58 -14.45
C LYS A 220 18.45 5.44 -13.68
N LEU A 221 18.51 4.52 -12.71
CA LEU A 221 19.68 4.30 -11.85
C LEU A 221 20.59 3.16 -12.33
N GLY A 222 20.15 2.34 -13.28
CA GLY A 222 20.88 1.14 -13.70
C GLY A 222 21.00 0.09 -12.59
N LYS A 223 19.99 -0.02 -11.71
CA LYS A 223 19.95 -0.91 -10.55
C LYS A 223 18.71 -1.79 -10.59
N ARG A 224 18.81 -3.01 -10.06
CA ARG A 224 17.65 -3.92 -9.92
C ARG A 224 17.09 -3.97 -8.50
N GLN A 225 17.97 -3.92 -7.50
CA GLN A 225 17.59 -3.80 -6.10
C GLN A 225 17.60 -2.32 -5.71
N LEU A 226 16.50 -1.87 -5.13
CA LEU A 226 16.23 -0.47 -4.84
C LEU A 226 15.69 -0.33 -3.41
N LEU A 227 16.20 0.64 -2.66
CA LEU A 227 15.57 1.10 -1.44
C LEU A 227 14.68 2.30 -1.74
N ALA A 228 13.42 2.26 -1.31
CA ALA A 228 12.45 3.32 -1.54
C ALA A 228 11.91 3.85 -0.21
N HIS A 229 11.77 5.18 -0.09
CA HIS A 229 11.05 5.80 1.00
C HIS A 229 9.78 6.49 0.49
N GLN A 230 8.60 6.15 1.02
CA GLN A 230 7.42 6.97 0.80
C GLN A 230 7.37 8.04 1.90
N ILE A 231 7.67 9.28 1.55
CA ILE A 231 7.88 10.39 2.49
C ILE A 231 6.58 11.16 2.75
N SER A 232 5.50 10.41 3.00
CA SER A 232 4.26 10.95 3.55
C SER A 232 4.47 11.44 4.99
N HIS A 233 3.43 12.00 5.62
CA HIS A 233 3.51 12.39 7.03
C HIS A 233 3.93 11.24 7.97
N ARG A 234 3.50 10.00 7.70
CA ARG A 234 3.86 8.82 8.50
C ARG A 234 5.17 8.19 8.07
N GLY A 235 5.57 8.36 6.82
CA GLY A 235 6.75 7.72 6.25
C GLY A 235 6.57 6.21 6.04
N GLY A 236 7.41 5.62 5.19
CA GLY A 236 7.49 4.17 5.05
C GLY A 236 8.71 3.75 4.24
N VAL A 237 9.21 2.56 4.54
CA VAL A 237 10.41 2.00 3.91
C VAL A 237 10.04 0.74 3.15
N LEU A 238 10.47 0.66 1.89
CA LEU A 238 10.25 -0.49 1.03
C LEU A 238 11.58 -0.93 0.41
N GLN A 239 11.86 -2.23 0.50
CA GLN A 239 12.90 -2.86 -0.31
C GLN A 239 12.27 -3.40 -1.57
N CYS A 240 12.78 -3.00 -2.72
CA CYS A 240 12.19 -3.35 -4.01
C CYS A 240 13.20 -4.08 -4.89
N GLU A 241 12.68 -4.98 -5.74
CA GLU A 241 13.45 -5.66 -6.76
C GLU A 241 12.74 -5.61 -8.11
N ASP A 242 13.39 -5.06 -9.13
CA ASP A 242 12.96 -5.17 -10.51
C ASP A 242 13.33 -6.56 -11.09
N ARG A 243 12.31 -7.37 -11.38
CA ARG A 243 12.42 -8.70 -11.97
C ARG A 243 12.01 -8.71 -13.45
N GLY A 244 11.88 -7.53 -14.08
CA GLY A 244 11.42 -7.38 -15.46
C GLY A 244 9.90 -7.29 -15.52
N GLU A 245 9.21 -8.39 -15.77
CA GLU A 245 7.74 -8.42 -15.84
C GLU A 245 7.06 -8.38 -14.46
N ARG A 246 7.84 -8.58 -13.39
CA ARG A 246 7.39 -8.57 -11.99
C ARG A 246 8.24 -7.61 -11.18
N VAL A 247 7.68 -7.16 -10.06
CA VAL A 247 8.41 -6.40 -9.03
C VAL A 247 8.23 -7.09 -7.68
N GLY A 248 9.33 -7.34 -6.98
CA GLY A 248 9.32 -7.71 -5.57
C GLY A 248 9.21 -6.44 -4.73
N ILE A 249 8.27 -6.41 -3.79
CA ILE A 249 8.08 -5.29 -2.86
C ILE A 249 8.04 -5.86 -1.45
N SER A 250 9.05 -5.51 -0.67
CA SER A 250 9.24 -5.98 0.70
C SER A 250 9.03 -4.86 1.70
N GLY A 251 8.34 -5.18 2.79
CA GLY A 251 8.10 -4.27 3.91
C GLY A 251 8.19 -5.00 5.24
N GLN A 252 8.57 -4.26 6.28
CA GLN A 252 8.40 -4.70 7.67
C GLN A 252 6.99 -4.33 8.16
N ALA A 253 6.55 -4.94 9.26
CA ALA A 253 5.30 -4.57 9.91
C ALA A 253 5.42 -4.68 11.42
N VAL A 254 4.61 -3.90 12.13
CA VAL A 254 4.60 -3.88 13.59
C VAL A 254 3.17 -3.80 14.12
N LEU A 255 2.89 -4.59 15.16
CA LEU A 255 1.61 -4.57 15.86
C LEU A 255 1.49 -3.30 16.71
N TYR A 256 0.46 -2.49 16.46
CA TYR A 256 0.11 -1.34 17.29
C TYR A 256 -0.89 -1.72 18.40
N LEU A 257 -1.95 -2.45 18.05
CA LEU A 257 -3.04 -2.77 18.97
C LEU A 257 -3.59 -4.18 18.69
N GLU A 258 -3.93 -4.91 19.77
CA GLU A 258 -4.71 -6.14 19.72
C GLU A 258 -5.94 -5.98 20.64
N GLY A 259 -7.11 -6.36 20.15
CA GLY A 259 -8.37 -6.18 20.86
C GLY A 259 -9.50 -7.05 20.31
N HIS A 260 -10.73 -6.74 20.71
CA HIS A 260 -11.92 -7.44 20.26
C HIS A 260 -13.04 -6.47 19.89
N ILE A 261 -13.70 -6.71 18.76
CA ILE A 261 -14.97 -6.08 18.37
C ILE A 261 -16.10 -6.88 19.00
N THR A 262 -17.11 -6.19 19.55
CA THR A 262 -18.34 -6.81 20.07
C THR A 262 -19.50 -6.40 19.17
N LEU A 263 -20.16 -7.39 18.56
CA LEU A 263 -21.35 -7.24 17.72
C LEU A 263 -22.62 -7.70 18.45
#